data_AF-A0A964G7S7-F1
#
_entry.id   AF-A0A964G7S7-F1
#
_cell.length_a   1.000
_cell.length_b   1.000
_cell.length_c   1.000
_cell.angle_alpha   90.00
_cell.angle_beta   90.00
_cell.angle_gamma   90.00
#
_symmetry.space_group_name_H-M   'P 1'
#
loop_
_entity.id
_entity.type
_entity.pdbx_description
1 polymer ?
#
loop_
_entity_poly.entity_id
_entity_poly.type
_entity_poly.pdbx_seq_one_letter_code
_entity_poly.pdbx_strand_id
1 'polypeptide(L)'
;MDKRIKPLRVIKASVMFIEIDGWMAKLRFSACHFIPNHPKCGCLHGHTYAVSVRIEGEQNGEFIIDFEMVKNIVNRICDRLDHKVLIAEKDPRLRIDKKESVSIEIMESKKRYMLPLEDIMFLPTRSVSAEDICNYFCAEIAKELRSADNIKRVNVRVDEGIGQGAGCEFEM
;
A
#
# COMPACT_ATOMS: atom_id res chain seq x y z
N MET A 1 25.53 5.53 54.30
CA MET A 1 24.47 4.64 53.80
C MET A 1 24.51 4.71 52.28
N ASP A 2 25.39 3.92 51.67
CA ASP A 2 25.66 3.91 50.22
C ASP A 2 24.61 3.07 49.52
N LYS A 3 23.51 3.70 49.08
CA LYS A 3 22.51 3.05 48.22
C LYS A 3 23.04 3.04 46.79
N ARG A 4 23.99 2.15 46.49
CA ARG A 4 24.40 1.85 45.12
C ARG A 4 23.18 1.37 44.35
N ILE A 5 22.66 2.25 43.49
CA ILE A 5 21.64 1.89 42.51
C ILE A 5 22.28 0.84 41.61
N LYS A 6 21.77 -0.40 41.65
CA LYS A 6 22.24 -1.45 40.73
C LYS A 6 22.03 -0.97 39.29
N PRO A 7 23.01 -1.11 38.40
CA PRO A 7 22.85 -0.68 37.02
C PRO A 7 21.67 -1.40 36.39
N LEU A 8 20.81 -0.63 35.70
CA LEU A 8 19.65 -1.16 35.00
C LEU A 8 20.15 -2.13 33.93
N ARG A 9 19.78 -3.41 34.01
CA ARG A 9 20.02 -4.36 32.92
C ARG A 9 18.99 -4.08 31.84
N VAL A 10 19.45 -3.66 30.67
CA VAL A 10 18.61 -3.52 29.48
C VAL A 10 18.17 -4.92 29.05
N ILE A 11 16.85 -5.15 29.03
CA ILE A 11 16.25 -6.40 28.55
C ILE A 11 16.13 -6.28 27.03
N LYS A 12 16.61 -7.28 26.29
CA LYS A 12 16.47 -7.32 24.82
C LYS A 12 15.02 -7.71 24.48
N ALA A 13 14.35 -6.91 23.65
CA ALA A 13 13.00 -7.21 23.20
C ALA A 13 12.98 -8.51 22.37
N SER A 14 11.89 -9.28 22.48
CA SER A 14 11.67 -10.50 21.68
C SER A 14 11.31 -10.19 20.23
N VAL A 15 10.68 -9.03 19.99
CA VAL A 15 10.35 -8.49 18.67
C VAL A 15 10.70 -7.02 18.66
N MET A 16 11.37 -6.56 17.61
CA MET A 16 11.60 -5.14 17.34
C MET A 16 10.98 -4.77 16.00
N PHE A 17 10.42 -3.56 15.94
CA PHE A 17 9.83 -3.03 14.73
C PHE A 17 10.00 -1.52 14.67
N ILE A 18 9.95 -1.00 13.45
CA ILE A 18 9.73 0.41 13.17
C ILE A 18 8.35 0.60 12.56
N GLU A 19 7.77 1.79 12.73
CA GLU A 19 6.47 2.13 12.16
C GLU A 19 6.51 3.55 11.60
N ILE A 20 5.88 3.72 10.43
CA ILE A 20 5.75 4.99 9.74
C ILE A 20 4.27 5.18 9.44
N ASP A 21 3.67 6.18 10.07
CA ASP A 21 2.29 6.58 9.81
C ASP A 21 2.20 7.36 8.49
N GLY A 22 1.42 6.86 7.53
CA GLY A 22 1.32 7.44 6.19
C GLY A 22 0.69 8.82 6.16
N TRP A 23 -0.22 9.15 7.08
CA TRP A 23 -0.81 10.47 7.18
C TRP A 23 0.21 11.49 7.67
N MET A 24 0.92 11.16 8.74
CA MET A 24 1.90 12.05 9.38
C MET A 24 3.19 12.19 8.56
N ALA A 25 3.64 11.10 7.94
CA ALA A 25 4.83 11.08 7.10
C ALA A 25 4.56 11.54 5.65
N LYS A 26 3.31 11.87 5.32
CA LYS A 26 2.86 12.32 3.98
C LYS A 26 3.05 11.27 2.87
N LEU A 27 2.97 9.98 3.20
CA LEU A 27 3.01 8.88 2.23
C LEU A 27 1.60 8.66 1.66
N ARG A 28 1.23 9.50 0.69
CA ARG A 28 -0.15 9.63 0.22
C ARG A 28 -0.22 9.76 -1.29
N PHE A 29 -1.34 9.36 -1.87
CA PHE A 29 -1.67 9.57 -3.27
C PHE A 29 -3.18 9.79 -3.41
N SER A 30 -3.60 10.51 -4.44
CA SER A 30 -5.02 10.73 -4.76
C SER A 30 -5.36 10.01 -6.05
N ALA A 31 -6.37 9.15 -6.02
CA ALA A 31 -6.74 8.37 -7.20
C ALA A 31 -8.25 8.14 -7.27
N CYS A 32 -8.73 7.93 -8.49
CA CYS A 32 -10.11 7.53 -8.77
C CYS A 32 -10.20 6.02 -8.95
N HIS A 33 -11.33 5.42 -8.56
CA HIS A 33 -11.59 4.00 -8.76
C HIS A 33 -13.09 3.70 -8.80
N PHE A 34 -13.42 2.43 -9.09
CA PHE A 34 -14.75 1.88 -8.89
C PHE A 34 -14.66 0.37 -8.65
N ILE A 35 -15.65 -0.16 -7.92
CA ILE A 35 -15.81 -1.60 -7.67
C ILE A 35 -17.03 -2.09 -8.47
N PRO A 36 -16.84 -2.90 -9.53
CA PRO A 36 -17.93 -3.39 -10.38
C PRO A 36 -19.12 -3.95 -9.59
N ASN A 37 -20.33 -3.59 -10.01
CA ASN A 37 -21.61 -4.06 -9.46
C ASN A 37 -21.90 -3.70 -7.98
N HIS A 38 -21.03 -2.93 -7.31
CA HIS A 38 -21.31 -2.43 -5.97
C HIS A 38 -22.29 -1.23 -6.04
N PRO A 39 -23.31 -1.12 -5.17
CA PRO A 39 -24.36 -0.11 -5.29
C PRO A 39 -23.86 1.34 -5.16
N LYS A 40 -22.87 1.58 -4.29
CA LYS A 40 -22.26 2.91 -4.08
C LYS A 40 -20.91 3.04 -4.78
N CYS A 41 -19.93 2.23 -4.36
CA CYS A 41 -18.58 2.18 -4.93
C CYS A 41 -18.51 1.72 -6.39
N GLY A 42 -19.60 1.28 -7.03
CA GLY A 42 -19.63 0.95 -8.46
C GLY A 42 -19.82 2.16 -9.38
N CYS A 43 -19.92 3.36 -8.82
CA CYS A 43 -19.74 4.61 -9.54
C CYS A 43 -18.28 5.06 -9.42
N LEU A 44 -17.74 5.66 -10.47
CA LEU A 44 -16.42 6.27 -10.42
C LEU A 44 -16.42 7.37 -9.35
N HIS A 45 -15.48 7.28 -8.42
CA HIS A 45 -15.25 8.24 -7.34
C HIS A 45 -13.75 8.22 -7.02
N GLY A 46 -13.31 9.07 -6.11
CA GLY A 46 -11.90 9.12 -5.72
C GLY A 46 -11.71 9.30 -4.22
N HIS A 47 -10.48 9.02 -3.80
CA HIS A 47 -10.04 9.07 -2.42
C HIS A 47 -8.65 9.69 -2.34
N THR A 48 -8.33 10.27 -1.19
CA THR A 48 -6.93 10.51 -0.80
C THR A 48 -6.51 9.34 0.06
N TYR A 49 -5.62 8.51 -0.50
CA TYR A 49 -5.09 7.35 0.17
C TYR A 49 -3.87 7.71 1.02
N ALA A 50 -3.68 6.98 2.12
CA ALA A 50 -2.45 7.03 2.91
C ALA A 50 -1.91 5.63 3.16
N VAL A 51 -0.58 5.48 3.10
CA VAL A 51 0.10 4.19 3.23
C VAL A 51 1.00 4.22 4.47
N SER A 52 0.58 3.49 5.50
CA SER A 52 1.39 3.27 6.70
C SER A 52 2.15 1.96 6.56
N VAL A 53 3.39 1.92 7.06
CA VAL A 53 4.25 0.74 6.97
C VAL A 53 4.84 0.45 8.34
N ARG A 54 4.80 -0.81 8.73
CA ARG A 54 5.51 -1.35 9.88
C ARG A 54 6.46 -2.45 9.41
N ILE A 55 7.72 -2.36 9.82
CA ILE A 55 8.75 -3.33 9.44
C ILE A 55 9.28 -3.96 10.72
N GLU A 56 9.19 -5.28 10.78
CA GLU A 56 9.72 -6.05 11.89
C GLU A 56 11.00 -6.76 11.49
N GLY A 57 12.00 -6.73 12.36
CA GLY A 57 13.31 -7.28 12.04
C GLY A 57 14.28 -7.19 13.21
N GLU A 58 15.51 -7.59 12.92
CA GLU A 58 16.64 -7.46 13.85
C GLU A 58 17.39 -6.17 13.55
N GLN A 59 17.81 -5.49 14.62
CA GLN A 59 18.68 -4.34 14.49
C GLN A 59 20.04 -4.78 13.92
N ASN A 60 20.45 -4.17 12.82
CA ASN A 60 21.75 -4.34 12.19
C ASN A 60 22.52 -3.01 12.26
N GLY A 61 23.50 -2.93 13.17
CA GLY A 61 24.13 -1.65 13.53
C GLY A 61 23.19 -0.80 14.40
N GLU A 62 22.88 0.42 13.96
CA GLU A 62 22.05 1.36 14.74
C GLU A 62 20.54 1.22 14.46
N PHE A 63 20.14 0.60 13.35
CA PHE A 63 18.76 0.57 12.89
C PHE A 63 18.32 -0.84 12.47
N ILE A 64 17.02 -1.10 12.44
CA ILE A 64 16.47 -2.22 11.66
C ILE A 64 16.60 -1.89 10.17
N ILE A 65 16.17 -0.68 9.80
CA ILE A 65 16.30 -0.06 8.49
C ILE A 65 16.14 1.45 8.66
N ASP A 66 16.75 2.26 7.79
CA ASP A 66 16.59 3.71 7.79
C ASP A 66 15.15 4.10 7.40
N PHE A 67 14.52 4.97 8.20
CA PHE A 67 13.15 5.46 7.94
C PHE A 67 13.02 6.12 6.55
N GLU A 68 14.03 6.88 6.12
CA GLU A 68 14.00 7.59 4.85
C GLU A 68 14.10 6.62 3.66
N MET A 69 14.81 5.50 3.82
CA MET A 69 14.83 4.43 2.82
C MET A 69 13.42 3.86 2.61
N VAL A 70 12.70 3.55 3.70
CA VAL A 70 11.32 3.03 3.63
C VAL A 70 10.38 4.07 3.02
N LYS A 71 10.46 5.33 3.47
CA LYS A 71 9.65 6.43 2.91
C LYS A 71 9.88 6.60 1.41
N ASN A 72 11.12 6.52 0.94
CA ASN A 72 11.45 6.62 -0.48
C ASN A 72 10.86 5.46 -1.30
N ILE A 73 10.90 4.23 -0.76
CA ILE A 73 10.24 3.08 -1.41
C ILE A 73 8.75 3.34 -1.55
N VAL A 74 8.08 3.71 -0.46
CA VAL A 74 6.62 3.94 -0.45
C VAL A 74 6.23 5.10 -1.36
N ASN A 75 6.95 6.23 -1.30
CA ASN A 75 6.69 7.39 -2.15
C ASN A 75 6.77 7.06 -3.63
N ARG A 76 7.78 6.30 -4.08
CA ARG A 76 7.87 5.89 -5.50
C ARG A 76 6.66 5.07 -5.95
N ILE A 77 6.06 4.28 -5.05
CA ILE A 77 4.84 3.53 -5.35
C ILE A 77 3.64 4.50 -5.37
N CYS A 78 3.52 5.38 -4.37
CA CYS A 78 2.47 6.42 -4.33
C CYS A 78 2.49 7.29 -5.60
N ASP A 79 3.65 7.80 -6.02
CA ASP A 79 3.81 8.67 -7.19
C ASP A 79 3.35 8.01 -8.50
N ARG A 80 3.47 6.68 -8.60
CA ARG A 80 2.96 5.93 -9.76
C ARG A 80 1.44 5.92 -9.81
N LEU A 81 0.78 5.87 -8.65
CA LEU A 81 -0.67 5.76 -8.51
C LEU A 81 -1.36 7.13 -8.41
N ASP A 82 -0.60 8.17 -8.09
CA ASP A 82 -1.11 9.53 -7.89
C ASP A 82 -1.68 10.14 -9.18
N HIS A 83 -2.83 10.81 -9.04
CA HIS A 83 -3.62 11.39 -10.13
C HIS A 83 -3.98 10.39 -11.24
N LYS A 84 -4.23 9.12 -10.89
CA LYS A 84 -4.68 8.08 -11.84
C LYS A 84 -6.09 7.57 -11.55
N VAL A 85 -6.67 6.93 -12.56
CA VAL A 85 -7.79 6.00 -12.40
C VAL A 85 -7.22 4.59 -12.21
N LEU A 86 -7.44 4.01 -11.04
CA LEU A 86 -7.00 2.65 -10.72
C LEU A 86 -7.96 1.63 -11.33
N ILE A 87 -7.42 0.69 -12.09
CA ILE A 87 -8.18 -0.39 -12.72
C ILE A 87 -7.56 -1.74 -12.33
N ALA A 88 -8.39 -2.63 -11.78
CA ALA A 88 -8.02 -4.00 -11.48
C ALA A 88 -7.90 -4.82 -12.78
N GLU A 89 -6.68 -5.05 -13.25
CA GLU A 89 -6.42 -5.71 -14.54
C GLU A 89 -6.91 -7.16 -14.57
N LYS A 90 -6.98 -7.84 -13.42
CA LYS A 90 -7.42 -9.23 -13.30
C LYS A 90 -8.83 -9.37 -12.76
N ASP A 91 -9.62 -8.29 -12.71
CA ASP A 91 -11.02 -8.39 -12.31
C ASP A 91 -11.83 -9.11 -13.40
N PRO A 92 -12.38 -10.31 -13.11
CA PRO A 92 -13.12 -11.10 -14.10
C PRO A 92 -14.43 -10.45 -14.55
N ARG A 93 -14.88 -9.38 -13.89
CA ARG A 93 -16.08 -8.60 -14.26
C ARG A 93 -15.77 -7.50 -15.27
N LEU A 94 -14.50 -7.29 -15.62
CA LEU A 94 -14.07 -6.25 -16.54
C LEU A 94 -13.63 -6.84 -17.88
N ARG A 95 -14.09 -6.21 -18.96
CA ARG A 95 -13.52 -6.39 -20.29
C ARG A 95 -12.76 -5.12 -20.66
N ILE A 96 -11.45 -5.23 -20.80
CA ILE A 96 -10.53 -4.12 -21.06
C ILE A 96 -9.97 -4.25 -22.47
N ASP A 97 -10.14 -3.22 -23.30
CA ASP A 97 -9.53 -3.10 -24.63
C ASP A 97 -8.54 -1.93 -24.64
N LYS A 98 -7.25 -2.23 -24.81
CA LYS A 98 -6.14 -1.26 -24.72
C LYS A 98 -5.66 -0.82 -26.12
N LYS A 99 -6.53 -0.14 -26.88
CA LYS A 99 -6.19 0.46 -28.18
C LYS A 99 -5.78 1.93 -27.99
N GLU A 100 -5.95 2.78 -29.00
CA GLU A 100 -5.62 4.22 -28.92
C GLU A 100 -6.30 4.94 -27.73
N SER A 101 -7.52 4.52 -27.38
CA SER A 101 -8.16 4.81 -26.10
C SER A 101 -8.45 3.51 -25.35
N VAL A 102 -8.33 3.52 -24.02
CA VAL A 102 -8.68 2.35 -23.21
C VAL A 102 -10.19 2.34 -23.01
N SER A 103 -10.84 1.26 -23.48
CA SER A 103 -12.25 0.99 -23.19
C SER A 103 -12.36 -0.04 -22.07
N ILE A 104 -13.13 0.29 -21.02
CA ILE A 104 -13.41 -0.58 -19.89
C ILE A 104 -14.92 -0.82 -19.84
N GLU A 105 -15.33 -2.05 -20.10
CA GLU A 105 -16.72 -2.49 -20.02
C GLU A 105 -16.94 -3.33 -18.77
N ILE A 106 -17.96 -2.98 -17.98
CA ILE A 106 -18.36 -3.76 -16.81
C ILE A 106 -19.38 -4.81 -17.27
N MET A 107 -18.98 -6.09 -17.20
CA MET A 107 -19.81 -7.23 -17.59
C MET A 107 -21.11 -7.27 -16.80
N GLU A 108 -22.15 -7.82 -17.43
CA GLU A 108 -23.50 -7.91 -16.85
C GLU A 108 -24.13 -6.55 -16.50
N SER A 109 -23.56 -5.46 -17.05
CA SER A 109 -24.06 -4.10 -16.90
C SER A 109 -24.06 -3.37 -18.25
N LYS A 110 -24.63 -2.17 -18.28
CA LYS A 110 -24.54 -1.26 -19.44
C LYS A 110 -23.43 -0.20 -19.29
N LYS A 111 -22.63 -0.25 -18.21
CA LYS A 111 -21.62 0.77 -17.92
C LYS A 111 -20.35 0.51 -18.73
N ARG A 112 -19.87 1.57 -19.39
CA ARG A 112 -18.60 1.61 -20.11
C ARG A 112 -17.88 2.93 -19.81
N TYR A 113 -16.57 2.85 -19.62
CA TYR A 113 -15.69 4.01 -19.55
C TYR A 113 -14.73 4.00 -20.73
N MET A 114 -14.43 5.19 -21.26
CA MET A 114 -13.37 5.41 -22.24
C MET A 114 -12.43 6.46 -21.67
N LEU A 115 -11.17 6.09 -21.48
CA LEU A 115 -10.18 6.94 -20.81
C LEU A 115 -8.86 6.90 -21.60
N PRO A 116 -8.07 7.99 -21.60
CA PRO A 116 -6.71 7.99 -22.10
C PRO A 116 -5.84 6.97 -21.35
N LEU A 117 -4.92 6.31 -22.04
CA LEU A 117 -4.01 5.34 -21.40
C LEU A 117 -3.16 6.00 -20.31
N GLU A 118 -2.74 7.25 -20.52
CA GLU A 118 -1.94 8.03 -19.58
C GLU A 118 -2.64 8.32 -18.25
N ASP A 119 -3.96 8.31 -18.19
CA ASP A 119 -4.73 8.57 -16.97
C ASP A 119 -4.95 7.31 -16.13
N ILE A 120 -4.60 6.13 -16.64
CA ILE A 120 -4.94 4.84 -16.02
C ILE A 120 -3.71 4.20 -15.39
N MET A 121 -3.90 3.68 -14.18
CA MET A 121 -2.97 2.72 -13.58
C MET A 121 -3.63 1.34 -13.51
N PHE A 122 -3.09 0.38 -14.24
CA PHE A 122 -3.52 -1.01 -14.14
C PHE A 122 -2.79 -1.70 -12.99
N LEU A 123 -3.54 -2.19 -12.01
CA LEU A 123 -3.01 -2.99 -10.92
C LEU A 123 -3.20 -4.48 -11.23
N PRO A 124 -2.19 -5.35 -10.97
CA PRO A 124 -2.27 -6.78 -11.26
C PRO A 124 -3.10 -7.55 -10.21
N THR A 125 -4.22 -6.96 -9.77
CA THR A 125 -5.13 -7.39 -8.70
C THR A 125 -6.51 -7.75 -9.27
N ARG A 126 -7.36 -8.40 -8.45
CA ARG A 126 -8.73 -8.79 -8.85
C ARG A 126 -9.78 -7.75 -8.49
N SER A 127 -9.40 -6.76 -7.68
CA SER A 127 -10.19 -5.58 -7.32
C SER A 127 -9.25 -4.40 -7.04
N VAL A 128 -9.81 -3.21 -6.88
CA VAL A 128 -9.12 -1.99 -6.42
C VAL A 128 -9.71 -1.51 -5.09
N SER A 129 -10.15 -2.45 -4.25
CA SER A 129 -10.54 -2.14 -2.87
C SER A 129 -9.31 -1.85 -2.01
N ALA A 130 -9.52 -1.28 -0.83
CA ALA A 130 -8.46 -1.02 0.14
C ALA A 130 -7.61 -2.28 0.44
N GLU A 131 -8.23 -3.46 0.52
CA GLU A 131 -7.55 -4.74 0.77
C GLU A 131 -6.64 -5.16 -0.38
N ASP A 132 -7.13 -5.11 -1.63
CA ASP A 132 -6.33 -5.47 -2.81
C ASP A 132 -5.20 -4.46 -3.04
N ILE A 133 -5.46 -3.17 -2.82
CA ILE A 133 -4.43 -2.12 -2.89
C ILE A 133 -3.40 -2.33 -1.77
N CYS A 134 -3.81 -2.70 -0.55
CA CYS A 134 -2.88 -3.06 0.53
C CYS A 134 -1.95 -4.19 0.10
N ASN A 135 -2.49 -5.28 -0.44
CA ASN A 135 -1.69 -6.41 -0.89
C ASN A 135 -0.70 -6.00 -2.01
N TYR A 136 -1.13 -5.13 -2.92
CA TYR A 136 -0.26 -4.57 -3.96
C TYR A 136 0.93 -3.80 -3.36
N PHE A 137 0.68 -2.88 -2.42
CA PHE A 137 1.75 -2.14 -1.73
C PHE A 137 2.67 -3.07 -0.94
N CYS A 138 2.10 -4.02 -0.19
CA CYS A 138 2.87 -4.98 0.60
C CYS A 138 3.82 -5.81 -0.28
N ALA A 139 3.32 -6.31 -1.42
CA ALA A 139 4.14 -7.05 -2.36
C ALA A 139 5.26 -6.21 -3.00
N GLU A 140 4.97 -4.96 -3.40
CA GLU A 140 5.99 -4.07 -3.98
C GLU A 140 7.05 -3.68 -2.95
N ILE A 141 6.67 -3.40 -1.70
CA ILE A 141 7.62 -3.07 -0.62
C ILE A 141 8.47 -4.29 -0.25
N ALA A 142 7.86 -5.47 -0.05
CA ALA A 142 8.59 -6.71 0.25
C ALA A 142 9.59 -7.05 -0.86
N LYS A 143 9.22 -6.86 -2.12
CA LYS A 143 10.11 -7.05 -3.27
C LYS A 143 11.33 -6.14 -3.25
N GLU A 144 11.19 -4.87 -2.84
CA GLU A 144 12.30 -3.93 -2.70
C GLU A 144 13.20 -4.27 -1.51
N LEU A 145 12.63 -4.87 -0.46
CA LEU A 145 13.34 -5.25 0.77
C LEU A 145 13.88 -6.68 0.77
N ARG A 146 13.66 -7.46 -0.30
CA ARG A 146 13.99 -8.90 -0.36
C ARG A 146 15.45 -9.27 -0.10
N SER A 147 16.38 -8.32 -0.24
CA SER A 147 17.81 -8.54 0.01
C SER A 147 18.24 -8.20 1.43
N ALA A 148 17.31 -7.78 2.30
CA ALA A 148 17.59 -7.43 3.68
C ALA A 148 17.35 -8.65 4.59
N ASP A 149 18.42 -9.38 4.89
CA ASP A 149 18.35 -10.62 5.68
C ASP A 149 17.90 -10.42 7.13
N ASN A 150 17.96 -9.17 7.63
CA ASN A 150 17.54 -8.83 8.99
C ASN A 150 16.04 -8.49 9.09
N ILE A 151 15.32 -8.36 7.98
CA ILE A 151 13.88 -8.05 7.97
C ILE A 151 13.10 -9.36 7.96
N LYS A 152 12.13 -9.50 8.88
CA LYS A 152 11.32 -10.70 9.05
C LYS A 152 9.91 -10.54 8.52
N ARG A 153 9.33 -9.35 8.70
CA ARG A 153 7.94 -9.08 8.31
C ARG A 153 7.77 -7.66 7.81
N VAL A 154 6.92 -7.53 6.79
CA VAL A 154 6.44 -6.25 6.28
C VAL A 154 4.93 -6.18 6.51
N ASN A 155 4.51 -5.17 7.24
CA ASN A 155 3.11 -4.84 7.47
C ASN A 155 2.79 -3.55 6.73
N VAL A 156 1.69 -3.56 5.98
CA VAL A 156 1.18 -2.38 5.29
C VAL A 156 -0.25 -2.12 5.73
N ARG A 157 -0.59 -0.85 5.85
CA ARG A 157 -1.95 -0.38 5.96
C ARG A 157 -2.22 0.66 4.89
N VAL A 158 -3.32 0.50 4.16
CA VAL A 158 -3.82 1.48 3.20
C VAL A 158 -5.15 2.02 3.71
N ASP A 159 -5.18 3.32 3.95
CA ASP A 159 -6.39 4.06 4.27
C ASP A 159 -6.98 4.69 3.00
N GLU A 160 -8.31 4.60 2.81
CA GLU A 160 -9.04 5.37 1.78
C GLU A 160 -9.46 6.76 2.28
N GLY A 161 -9.35 6.97 3.58
CA GLY A 161 -9.67 8.21 4.28
C GLY A 161 -9.28 8.09 5.75
N ILE A 162 -9.22 9.21 6.46
CA ILE A 162 -8.75 9.24 7.85
C ILE A 162 -9.63 8.31 8.70
N GLY A 163 -9.00 7.29 9.30
CA GLY A 163 -9.66 6.33 10.18
C GLY A 163 -10.35 5.16 9.48
N GLN A 164 -10.22 5.01 8.15
CA GLN A 164 -10.83 3.94 7.37
C GLN A 164 -9.82 3.31 6.42
N GLY A 165 -9.50 2.03 6.61
CA GLY A 165 -8.49 1.35 5.82
C GLY A 165 -8.28 -0.11 6.17
N ALA A 166 -7.57 -0.80 5.28
CA ALA A 166 -7.23 -2.21 5.36
C ALA A 166 -5.75 -2.39 5.71
N GLY A 167 -5.43 -3.46 6.44
CA GLY A 167 -4.07 -3.85 6.78
C GLY A 167 -3.77 -5.26 6.29
N CYS A 168 -2.51 -5.51 5.95
CA CYS A 168 -2.02 -6.77 5.44
C CYS A 168 -0.56 -6.99 5.88
N GLU A 169 -0.17 -8.25 6.02
CA GLU A 169 1.18 -8.66 6.47
C GLU A 169 1.78 -9.66 5.48
N PHE A 170 3.09 -9.58 5.31
CA PHE A 170 3.90 -10.54 4.56
C PHE A 170 5.13 -10.95 5.37
N GLU A 171 5.35 -12.26 5.51
CA GLU A 171 6.58 -12.83 6.07
C GLU A 171 7.63 -12.96 4.96
N MET A 172 8.84 -12.46 5.22
CA MET A 172 9.95 -12.35 4.25
C MET A 172 10.70 -13.66 4.02
#